data_AF-A0A4R4FEG6-F1
#
_entry.id   AF-A0A4R4FEG6-F1
#
_cell.length_a   1.000
_cell.length_b   1.000
_cell.length_c   1.000
_cell.angle_alpha   90.00
_cell.angle_beta   90.00
_cell.angle_gamma   90.00
#
_symmetry.space_group_name_H-M   'P 1'
#
loop_
_entity.id
_entity.type
_entity.pdbx_description
1 polymer ?
#
loop_
_entity_poly.entity_id
_entity_poly.type
_entity_poly.pdbx_seq_one_letter_code
_entity_poly.pdbx_strand_id
1 'polypeptide(L)' 'MSNLLTNIILFLIRKDDFMMAMLWAQQIMLGKKEYTQVPRLLKEQVKEILIDSGMEELITE' A
#
# COMPACT_ATOMS: atom_id res chain seq x y z
N MET A 1 7.69 -17.64 21.66
CA MET A 1 7.31 -18.33 20.41
C MET A 1 6.21 -17.52 19.74
N SER A 2 6.51 -16.87 18.61
CA SER A 2 5.48 -16.26 17.78
C SER A 2 4.59 -17.37 17.24
N ASN A 3 3.35 -17.39 17.73
CA ASN A 3 2.41 -18.48 17.54
C ASN A 3 2.03 -18.57 16.06
N LEU A 4 1.99 -19.79 15.52
CA LEU A 4 1.56 -20.07 14.13
C LEU A 4 0.28 -19.30 13.75
N LEU A 5 -0.63 -19.13 14.72
CA LEU A 5 -1.85 -18.32 14.63
C LEU A 5 -1.59 -16.84 14.32
N THR A 6 -0.59 -16.23 14.96
CA THR A 6 -0.20 -14.83 14.70
C THR A 6 0.30 -14.69 13.27
N ASN A 7 1.08 -15.64 12.76
CA ASN A 7 1.57 -15.63 11.38
C ASN A 7 0.43 -15.83 10.35
N ILE A 8 -0.56 -16.68 10.67
CA ILE A 8 -1.74 -16.89 9.81
C ILE A 8 -2.65 -15.65 9.79
N ILE A 9 -2.89 -15.04 10.95
CA ILE A 9 -3.67 -13.79 11.05
C ILE A 9 -2.96 -12.66 10.28
N LEU A 10 -1.64 -12.52 10.45
CA LEU A 10 -0.83 -11.57 9.68
C LEU A 10 -0.90 -11.86 8.16
N PHE A 11 -0.86 -13.12 7.75
CA PHE A 11 -0.97 -13.50 6.34
C PHE A 11 -2.32 -13.12 5.73
N LEU A 12 -3.42 -13.31 6.45
CA LEU A 12 -4.75 -12.93 5.99
C LEU A 12 -4.93 -11.41 5.90
N ILE A 13 -4.44 -10.66 6.89
CA ILE A 13 -4.48 -9.18 6.88
C ILE A 13 -3.69 -8.61 5.69
N ARG A 14 -2.53 -9.20 5.36
CA ARG A 14 -1.69 -8.75 4.23
C ARG A 14 -2.37 -8.87 2.86
N LYS A 15 -3.33 -9.78 2.68
CA LYS A 15 -4.01 -9.98 1.40
C LYS A 15 -4.97 -8.83 1.10
N ASP A 16 -5.66 -8.33 2.13
CA ASP A 16 -6.59 -7.21 2.02
C ASP A 16 -5.83 -5.87 1.91
N ASP A 17 -4.68 -5.76 2.61
CA ASP A 17 -3.79 -4.61 2.53
C ASP A 17 -3.27 -4.38 1.10
N PHE A 18 -2.93 -5.44 0.37
CA PHE A 18 -2.45 -5.31 -1.02
C PHE A 18 -3.53 -4.76 -1.97
N MET A 19 -4.77 -5.24 -1.85
CA MET A 19 -5.89 -4.74 -2.65
C MET A 19 -6.19 -3.26 -2.32
N MET A 20 -6.16 -2.90 -1.04
CA MET A 20 -6.29 -1.52 -0.59
C MET A 20 -5.16 -0.63 -1.11
N ALA A 21 -3.90 -1.09 -1.06
CA ALA A 21 -2.76 -0.36 -1.59
C ALA A 21 -2.87 -0.12 -3.10
N MET A 22 -3.33 -1.11 -3.87
CA MET A 22 -3.56 -0.96 -5.31
C MET A 22 -4.63 0.09 -5.62
N LEU A 23 -5.76 0.08 -4.89
CA LEU A 23 -6.79 1.11 -5.03
C LEU A 23 -6.26 2.50 -4.66
N TRP A 24 -5.45 2.60 -3.61
CA TRP A 24 -4.80 3.85 -3.20
C TRP A 24 -3.86 4.40 -4.28
N ALA A 25 -2.97 3.55 -4.81
CA ALA A 25 -2.07 3.92 -5.89
C ALA A 25 -2.85 4.41 -7.12
N GLN A 26 -3.94 3.72 -7.49
CA GLN A 26 -4.83 4.18 -8.56
C GLN A 26 -5.46 5.55 -8.26
N GLN A 27 -5.92 5.82 -7.04
CA GLN A 27 -6.46 7.15 -6.69
C GLN A 27 -5.41 8.26 -6.81
N ILE A 28 -4.14 7.95 -6.50
CA ILE A 28 -3.02 8.88 -6.66
C ILE A 28 -2.71 9.11 -8.13
N MET A 29 -2.62 8.06 -8.95
CA MET A 29 -2.42 8.16 -10.40
C MET A 29 -3.54 8.95 -11.10
N LEU A 30 -4.77 8.86 -10.57
CA LEU A 30 -5.91 9.63 -11.06
C LEU A 30 -5.94 11.08 -10.53
N GLY A 31 -4.97 11.50 -9.71
CA GLY A 31 -4.89 12.83 -9.11
C GLY A 31 -5.99 13.13 -8.09
N LYS A 32 -6.69 12.11 -7.58
CA LYS A 32 -7.77 12.26 -6.62
C LYS A 32 -7.29 12.32 -5.17
N LYS A 33 -6.07 11.82 -4.93
CA LYS A 33 -5.42 11.77 -3.63
C LYS A 33 -3.93 12.03 -3.77
N GLU A 34 -3.33 12.49 -2.69
CA GLU A 34 -1.88 12.68 -2.60
C GLU A 34 -1.23 11.54 -1.82
N TYR A 35 0.03 11.22 -2.13
CA TYR A 35 0.76 10.16 -1.44
C TYR A 35 0.93 10.42 0.07
N THR A 36 0.97 11.69 0.49
CA THR A 36 0.98 12.11 1.91
C THR A 36 -0.26 11.65 2.68
N GLN A 37 -1.38 11.41 1.99
CA GLN A 37 -2.65 10.98 2.60
C GLN A 37 -2.75 9.47 2.79
N VAL A 38 -1.77 8.70 2.29
CA VAL A 38 -1.77 7.24 2.38
C VAL A 38 -1.59 6.81 3.84
N PRO A 39 -2.43 5.92 4.38
CA PRO A 39 -2.26 5.38 5.72
C PRO A 39 -0.89 4.74 5.91
N ARG A 40 -0.27 4.96 7.08
CA ARG A 40 1.10 4.49 7.37
C ARG A 40 1.33 3.00 7.08
N LEU A 41 0.32 2.17 7.33
CA LEU A 41 0.37 0.72 7.09
C LEU A 41 0.49 0.36 5.60
N LEU A 42 -0.06 1.18 4.71
CA LEU A 42 -0.09 0.95 3.26
C LEU A 42 0.98 1.77 2.52
N LYS A 43 1.61 2.76 3.18
CA LYS A 43 2.49 3.75 2.54
C LYS A 43 3.65 3.11 1.77
N GLU A 44 4.25 2.05 2.32
CA GLU A 44 5.32 1.30 1.65
C GLU A 44 4.80 0.54 0.42
N GLN A 45 3.69 -0.18 0.55
CA GLN A 45 3.11 -0.95 -0.56
C GLN A 45 2.62 -0.04 -1.70
N VAL A 46 2.01 1.10 -1.37
CA VAL A 46 1.58 2.10 -2.37
C VAL A 46 2.80 2.68 -3.08
N LYS A 47 3.92 2.87 -2.38
CA LYS A 47 5.19 3.34 -2.96
C LYS A 47 5.70 2.37 -4.01
N GLU A 48 5.79 1.09 -3.66
CA GLU A 48 6.24 0.02 -4.56
C GLU A 48 5.36 -0.03 -5.81
N ILE A 49 4.03 0.00 -5.65
CA ILE A 49 3.10 -0.03 -6.78
C ILE A 49 3.28 1.19 -7.71
N LEU A 50 3.52 2.39 -7.16
CA LEU A 50 3.77 3.59 -7.96
C LEU A 50 5.08 3.48 -8.74
N ILE A 51 6.14 2.98 -8.12
CA ILE A 51 7.45 2.74 -8.76
C ILE A 51 7.31 1.69 -9.88
N ASP A 52 6.67 0.55 -9.60
CA ASP A 52 6.44 -0.52 -10.59
C ASP A 52 5.58 -0.04 -11.77
N SER A 53 4.76 0.99 -11.55
CA SER A 53 3.93 1.61 -12.59
C SER A 53 4.61 2.78 -13.31
N GLY A 54 5.85 3.12 -12.95
CA GLY A 54 6.60 4.25 -13.53
C GLY A 54 6.06 5.63 -13.15
N MET A 55 5.43 5.76 -11.98
CA MET A 55 4.77 6.98 -11.45
C MET A 55 5.45 7.47 -10.16
N GLU A 56 6.77 7.29 -10.07
CA GLU A 56 7.58 7.63 -8.90
C GLU A 56 7.58 9.13 -8.56
N GLU A 57 7.30 10.00 -9.53
CA GLU A 57 7.15 11.43 -9.35
C GLU A 57 5.94 11.82 -8.49
N LEU A 58 4.96 10.92 -8.34
CA LEU A 58 3.79 11.14 -7.50
C LEU A 58 4.06 10.87 -6.01
N ILE A 59 5.24 10.37 -5.67
CA ILE A 59 5.67 10.09 -4.29
C ILE A 59 6.20 11.39 -3.68
N THR A 60 5.35 12.09 -2.94
CA THR A 60 5.69 13.30 -2.18
C THR A 60 5.78 13.00 -0.68
N GLU A 61 6.91 13.31 -0.02
CA GLU A 61 7.14 12.96 1.39
C GLU A 61 6.16 13.60 2.38
#